data_AF-A0A512DKF1-F1
#
_entry.id   AF-A0A512DKF1-F1
#
_cell.length_a   1.000
_cell.length_b   1.000
_cell.length_c   1.000
_cell.angle_alpha   90.00
_cell.angle_beta   90.00
_cell.angle_gamma   90.00
#
_symmetry.space_group_name_H-M   'P 1'
#
loop_
_entity.id
_entity.type
_entity.pdbx_description
1 polymer ?
#
loop_
_entity_poly.entity_id
_entity_poly.type
_entity_poly.pdbx_seq_one_letter_code
_entity_poly.pdbx_strand_id
1 'polypeptide(L)'
;MLLSDRNAVGHISDACRRITSFVGPVPAADFHKDHWCLSAVAYQLIIIGEATKSLSRAFREDHRGIDWRGMAGMRDVLAHDFQDLNVATIRQTATHHVPALASAMTLMLNRA
;
A
#
# COMPACT_ATOMS: atom_id res chain seq x y z
N MET A 1 4.57 20.64 0.99
CA MET A 1 3.57 19.61 0.62
C MET A 1 2.20 20.26 0.53
N LEU A 2 1.42 20.03 -0.53
CA LEU A 2 0.05 20.54 -0.62
C LEU A 2 -0.85 19.83 0.40
N LEU A 3 -1.98 20.44 0.80
CA LEU A 3 -2.94 19.80 1.71
C LEU A 3 -3.47 18.48 1.13
N SER A 4 -3.74 18.45 -0.18
CA SER A 4 -4.16 17.25 -0.89
C SER A 4 -3.11 16.13 -0.83
N ASP A 5 -1.84 16.48 -1.01
CA ASP A 5 -0.72 15.53 -0.91
C ASP A 5 -0.61 14.99 0.53
N ARG A 6 -0.75 15.86 1.53
CA ARG A 6 -0.72 15.45 2.95
C ARG A 6 -1.83 14.47 3.28
N ASN A 7 -3.04 14.71 2.78
CA ASN A 7 -4.18 13.82 2.98
C ASN A 7 -3.94 12.46 2.30
N ALA A 8 -3.45 12.45 1.06
CA ALA A 8 -3.11 11.23 0.34
C ALA A 8 -2.01 10.42 1.07
N VAL A 9 -0.94 11.06 1.52
CA VAL A 9 0.11 10.43 2.33
C VAL A 9 -0.46 9.85 3.63
N GLY A 10 -1.37 10.57 4.29
CA GLY A 10 -2.09 10.08 5.47
C GLY A 10 -2.88 8.80 5.18
N HIS A 11 -3.64 8.76 4.09
CA HIS A 11 -4.41 7.59 3.68
C HIS A 11 -3.50 6.38 3.39
N ILE A 12 -2.36 6.61 2.70
CA ILE A 12 -1.36 5.57 2.45
C ILE A 12 -0.81 5.04 3.78
N SER A 13 -0.44 5.92 4.70
CA SER A 13 0.09 5.57 6.03
C SER A 13 -0.89 4.69 6.81
N ASP A 14 -2.16 5.09 6.89
CA ASP A 14 -3.19 4.33 7.60
C ASP A 14 -3.47 2.97 6.97
N ALA A 15 -3.51 2.90 5.64
CA ALA A 15 -3.66 1.64 4.92
C ALA A 15 -2.47 0.70 5.20
N CYS A 16 -1.24 1.21 5.22
CA CYS A 16 -0.06 0.42 5.56
C CYS A 16 -0.15 -0.13 6.99
N ARG A 17 -0.57 0.69 7.96
CA ARG A 17 -0.75 0.24 9.36
C ARG A 17 -1.79 -0.87 9.47
N ARG A 18 -2.92 -0.74 8.76
CA ARG A 18 -3.94 -1.79 8.71
C ARG A 18 -3.41 -3.09 8.12
N ILE A 19 -2.73 -3.04 6.98
CA ILE A 19 -2.10 -4.23 6.37
C ILE A 19 -1.17 -4.93 7.37
N THR A 20 -0.26 -4.19 8.01
CA THR A 20 0.66 -4.75 9.01
C THR A 20 -0.09 -5.44 10.16
N SER A 21 -1.20 -4.85 10.63
CA SER A 21 -2.03 -5.44 11.69
C SER A 21 -2.74 -6.72 11.26
N PHE A 22 -3.10 -6.85 9.99
CA PHE A 22 -3.79 -8.04 9.46
C PHE A 22 -2.83 -9.21 9.25
N VAL A 23 -1.64 -8.92 8.72
CA VAL A 23 -0.66 -9.98 8.40
C VAL A 23 0.13 -10.46 9.60
N GLY A 24 0.29 -9.62 10.63
CA GLY A 24 1.10 -9.93 11.82
C GLY A 24 0.69 -11.21 12.55
N PRO A 25 -0.61 -11.44 12.84
CA PRO A 25 -1.08 -12.64 13.53
C PRO A 25 -1.12 -13.90 12.67
N VAL A 26 -1.04 -13.80 11.34
CA VAL A 26 -1.28 -14.92 10.41
C VAL A 26 0.04 -15.62 10.08
N PRO A 27 0.20 -16.92 10.40
CA PRO A 27 1.38 -17.68 10.02
C PRO A 27 1.57 -17.67 8.50
N ALA A 28 2.84 -17.58 8.08
CA ALA A 28 3.23 -17.54 6.67
C ALA A 28 2.59 -18.64 5.81
N ALA A 29 2.56 -19.86 6.36
CA ALA A 29 2.04 -21.05 5.70
C ALA A 29 0.50 -21.04 5.57
N ASP A 30 -0.21 -20.26 6.37
CA ASP A 30 -1.67 -20.28 6.43
C ASP A 30 -2.33 -19.07 5.77
N PHE A 31 -1.56 -18.05 5.39
CA PHE A 31 -2.08 -16.83 4.75
C PHE A 31 -2.97 -17.11 3.53
N HIS A 32 -2.64 -18.12 2.72
CA HIS A 32 -3.42 -18.48 1.54
C HIS A 32 -4.78 -19.11 1.86
N LYS A 33 -4.98 -19.59 3.10
CA LYS A 33 -6.23 -20.19 3.58
C LYS A 33 -7.14 -19.16 4.24
N ASP A 34 -6.57 -18.03 4.70
CA ASP A 34 -7.31 -16.95 5.33
C ASP A 34 -7.82 -15.94 4.30
N HIS A 35 -8.97 -16.27 3.70
CA HIS A 35 -9.62 -15.42 2.70
C HIS A 35 -10.04 -14.05 3.24
N TRP A 36 -10.29 -13.92 4.55
CA TRP A 36 -10.62 -12.65 5.18
C TRP A 36 -9.40 -11.74 5.23
N CYS A 37 -8.27 -12.26 5.71
CA CYS A 37 -7.01 -11.53 5.74
C CYS A 37 -6.55 -11.16 4.33
N LEU A 38 -6.60 -12.10 3.38
CA LEU A 38 -6.26 -11.85 1.98
C LEU A 38 -7.09 -10.71 1.38
N SER A 39 -8.42 -10.75 1.56
CA SER A 39 -9.33 -9.73 1.04
C SER A 39 -9.11 -8.37 1.70
N ALA A 40 -8.88 -8.35 3.01
CA ALA A 40 -8.61 -7.13 3.75
C ALA A 40 -7.28 -6.47 3.30
N VAL A 41 -6.24 -7.26 3.10
CA VAL A 41 -4.95 -6.80 2.58
C VAL A 41 -5.10 -6.27 1.15
N ALA A 42 -5.75 -7.02 0.26
CA ALA A 42 -5.98 -6.61 -1.13
C ALA A 42 -6.72 -5.27 -1.22
N TYR A 43 -7.77 -5.07 -0.41
CA TYR A 43 -8.50 -3.82 -0.38
C TYR A 43 -7.65 -2.64 0.11
N GLN A 44 -6.81 -2.83 1.14
CA GLN A 44 -5.90 -1.76 1.57
C GLN A 44 -4.82 -1.45 0.54
N LEU A 45 -4.35 -2.44 -0.23
CA LEU A 45 -3.42 -2.20 -1.35
C LEU A 45 -4.07 -1.38 -2.48
N ILE A 46 -5.36 -1.61 -2.76
CA ILE A 46 -6.16 -0.77 -3.68
C ILE A 46 -6.21 0.68 -3.16
N ILE A 47 -6.50 0.88 -1.86
CA ILE A 47 -6.51 2.22 -1.25
C ILE A 47 -5.16 2.92 -1.40
N ILE A 48 -4.05 2.21 -1.19
CA ILE A 48 -2.70 2.76 -1.36
C ILE A 48 -2.50 3.26 -2.80
N GLY A 49 -2.86 2.46 -3.80
CA GLY A 49 -2.71 2.85 -5.20
C GLY A 49 -3.63 4.00 -5.59
N GLU A 50 -4.88 4.03 -5.10
CA GLU A 50 -5.82 5.12 -5.35
C GLU A 50 -5.35 6.45 -4.72
N ALA A 51 -4.91 6.41 -3.46
CA ALA A 51 -4.32 7.56 -2.80
C ALA A 51 -3.04 8.05 -3.51
N THR A 52 -2.24 7.12 -4.05
CA THR A 52 -1.06 7.45 -4.85
C THR A 52 -1.42 8.22 -6.13
N LYS A 53 -2.54 7.91 -6.79
CA LYS A 53 -3.01 8.64 -7.98
C LYS A 53 -3.42 10.08 -7.64
N SER A 54 -3.83 10.34 -6.41
CA SER A 54 -4.18 11.68 -5.91
C SER A 54 -2.96 12.56 -5.60
N LEU A 55 -1.75 12.01 -5.55
CA LEU A 55 -0.52 12.78 -5.31
C LEU A 55 -0.17 13.65 -6.50
N SER A 56 0.14 14.92 -6.22
CA SER A 56 0.60 15.87 -7.21
C SER A 56 1.85 15.36 -7.92
N ARG A 57 2.03 15.79 -9.18
CA ARG A 57 3.22 15.44 -9.96
C ARG A 57 4.51 15.94 -9.27
N ALA A 58 4.50 17.17 -8.79
CA ALA A 58 5.62 17.77 -8.07
C ALA A 58 6.00 16.94 -6.84
N PHE A 59 5.03 16.52 -6.04
CA PHE A 59 5.30 15.68 -4.87
C PHE A 59 5.98 14.35 -5.23
N ARG A 60 5.48 13.67 -6.27
CA ARG A 60 6.09 12.41 -6.74
C ARG A 60 7.50 12.62 -7.30
N GLU A 61 7.74 13.76 -7.95
CA GLU A 61 9.05 14.13 -8.49
C GLU A 61 10.07 14.52 -7.42
N ASP A 62 9.63 15.09 -6.29
CA ASP A 62 10.50 15.38 -5.14
C ASP A 62 10.85 14.11 -4.35
N HIS A 63 10.02 13.06 -4.46
CA HIS A 63 10.18 11.81 -3.72
C HIS A 63 10.39 10.60 -4.65
N ARG A 64 11.30 10.72 -5.64
CA ARG A 64 11.57 9.69 -6.66
C ARG A 64 12.10 8.36 -6.13
N GLY A 65 12.57 8.32 -4.87
CA GLY A 65 13.02 7.09 -4.22
C GLY A 65 11.90 6.11 -3.91
N ILE A 66 10.63 6.51 -4.07
CA ILE A 66 9.45 5.67 -3.86
C ILE A 66 8.83 5.31 -5.20
N ASP A 67 8.49 4.02 -5.36
CA ASP A 67 7.85 3.52 -6.58
C ASP A 67 6.34 3.84 -6.64
N TRP A 68 6.03 5.11 -6.87
CA TRP A 68 4.65 5.59 -7.03
C TRP A 68 3.94 4.93 -8.21
N ARG A 69 4.67 4.62 -9.29
CA ARG A 69 4.09 4.01 -10.49
C ARG A 69 3.69 2.56 -10.19
N GLY A 70 4.54 1.80 -9.51
CA GLY A 70 4.23 0.44 -9.08
C GLY A 70 3.00 0.37 -8.20
N MET A 71 2.84 1.30 -7.24
CA MET A 71 1.65 1.35 -6.37
C MET A 71 0.36 1.65 -7.15
N ALA A 72 0.40 2.62 -8.07
CA ALA A 72 -0.74 2.92 -8.93
C ALA A 72 -1.11 1.73 -9.84
N GLY A 73 -0.12 1.06 -10.42
CA GLY A 73 -0.31 -0.12 -11.26
C GLY A 73 -0.84 -1.33 -10.48
N MET A 74 -0.36 -1.55 -9.26
CA MET A 74 -0.85 -2.62 -8.39
C MET A 74 -2.36 -2.48 -8.10
N ARG A 75 -2.85 -1.25 -7.89
CA ARG A 75 -4.30 -1.01 -7.75
C ARG A 75 -5.06 -1.44 -9.01
N ASP A 76 -4.52 -1.14 -10.19
CA ASP A 76 -5.20 -1.48 -11.45
C ASP A 76 -5.28 -3.00 -11.64
N VAL A 77 -4.20 -3.72 -11.36
CA VAL A 77 -4.18 -5.20 -11.35
C VAL A 77 -5.17 -5.76 -10.33
N LEU A 78 -5.17 -5.26 -9.09
CA LEU A 78 -6.05 -5.75 -8.03
C LEU A 78 -7.54 -5.47 -8.31
N ALA A 79 -7.85 -4.40 -9.05
CA ALA A 79 -9.23 -4.00 -9.36
C ALA A 79 -9.77 -4.63 -10.65
N HIS A 80 -8.92 -4.88 -11.64
CA HIS A 80 -9.34 -5.28 -12.99
C HIS A 80 -8.85 -6.67 -13.41
N ASP A 81 -7.66 -7.07 -12.96
CA ASP A 81 -6.99 -8.32 -13.36
C ASP A 81 -6.86 -9.31 -12.19
N PHE A 82 -7.82 -9.26 -11.25
CA PHE A 82 -7.74 -9.99 -9.98
C PHE A 82 -7.76 -11.51 -10.14
N GLN A 83 -8.20 -12.01 -11.30
CA GLN A 83 -8.30 -13.42 -11.63
C GLN A 83 -6.93 -14.10 -11.69
N ASP A 84 -5.88 -13.34 -12.02
CA ASP A 84 -4.50 -13.82 -12.16
C ASP A 84 -3.61 -13.46 -10.93
N LEU A 85 -4.23 -13.01 -9.84
CA LEU A 85 -3.48 -12.59 -8.65
C LEU A 85 -2.78 -13.77 -7.97
N ASN A 86 -1.46 -13.65 -7.86
CA ASN A 86 -0.66 -14.55 -7.06
C ASN A 86 -0.71 -14.14 -5.57
N VAL A 87 -1.34 -14.98 -4.74
CA VAL A 87 -1.44 -14.80 -3.28
C VAL A 87 -0.07 -14.62 -2.62
N ALA A 88 0.97 -15.32 -3.10
CA ALA A 88 2.33 -15.18 -2.58
C ALA A 88 2.88 -13.76 -2.83
N THR A 89 2.58 -13.16 -3.99
CA THR A 89 2.95 -11.78 -4.31
C THR A 89 2.24 -10.78 -3.41
N ILE A 90 0.93 -10.95 -3.16
CA ILE A 90 0.17 -10.10 -2.23
C ILE A 90 0.80 -10.15 -0.83
N ARG A 91 1.08 -11.36 -0.34
CA ARG A 91 1.72 -11.54 0.97
C ARG A 91 3.09 -10.89 1.01
N GLN A 92 3.93 -11.13 0.01
CA GLN A 92 5.28 -10.54 -0.06
C GLN A 92 5.22 -9.01 -0.02
N THR A 93 4.31 -8.41 -0.79
CA THR A 93 4.09 -6.96 -0.77
C THR A 93 3.68 -6.49 0.62
N ALA A 94 2.72 -7.17 1.24
CA ALA A 94 2.24 -6.84 2.57
C ALA A 94 3.29 -6.98 3.67
N THR A 95 4.21 -7.95 3.59
CA THR A 95 5.20 -8.21 4.65
C THR A 95 6.54 -7.54 4.43
N HIS A 96 6.91 -7.17 3.20
CA HIS A 96 8.24 -6.60 2.89
C HIS A 96 8.19 -5.16 2.39
N HIS A 97 7.24 -4.83 1.51
CA HIS A 97 7.20 -3.50 0.88
C HIS A 97 6.37 -2.50 1.70
N VAL A 98 5.22 -2.94 2.21
CA VAL A 98 4.31 -2.10 2.98
C VAL A 98 4.94 -1.54 4.27
N PRO A 99 5.72 -2.31 5.07
CA PRO A 99 6.36 -1.74 6.26
C PRO A 99 7.35 -0.62 5.94
N ALA A 100 8.16 -0.79 4.89
CA ALA A 100 9.10 0.25 4.45
C ALA A 100 8.37 1.51 3.97
N LEU A 101 7.27 1.33 3.23
CA LEU A 101 6.41 2.43 2.81
C LEU A 101 5.79 3.17 4.02
N ALA A 102 5.31 2.43 5.03
CA ALA A 102 4.74 3.01 6.24
C ALA A 102 5.74 3.93 6.95
N SER A 103 7.00 3.49 7.08
CA SER A 103 8.08 4.29 7.65
C SER A 103 8.33 5.55 6.84
N ALA A 104 8.37 5.45 5.51
CA ALA A 104 8.55 6.60 4.63
C ALA A 104 7.41 7.62 4.76
N MET A 105 6.14 7.18 4.74
CA MET A 105 4.99 8.08 4.91
C MET A 105 5.01 8.78 6.27
N THR A 106 5.31 8.05 7.34
CA THR A 106 5.41 8.60 8.70
C THR A 106 6.48 9.69 8.78
N LEU A 107 7.66 9.45 8.19
CA LEU A 107 8.72 10.45 8.14
C LEU A 107 8.29 11.71 7.36
N MET A 108 7.55 11.57 6.27
CA MET A 108 7.04 12.70 5.49
C MET A 108 6.01 13.53 6.28
N LEU A 109 5.11 12.87 7.02
CA LEU A 109 4.09 13.53 7.81
C LEU A 109 4.66 14.28 9.03
N ASN A 110 5.77 13.80 9.58
CA ASN A 110 6.43 14.39 10.76
C ASN A 110 7.40 15.54 10.41
N ARG A 111 7.81 15.67 9.15
CA ARG A 111 8.72 16.72 8.66
C ARG A 111 7.99 17.94 8.08
N ALA A 112 6.66 17.97 8.19
CA ALA A 112 5.79 19.01 7.64
C ALA A 112 5.36 20.04 8.69
#